data_AF-A0A1G6V1E6-F1
#
_entry.id   AF-A0A1G6V1E6-F1
#
_cell.length_a   1.000
_cell.length_b   1.000
_cell.length_c   1.000
_cell.angle_alpha   90.00
_cell.angle_beta   90.00
_cell.angle_gamma   90.00
#
_symmetry.space_group_name_H-M   'P 1'
#
loop_
_entity.id
_entity.type
_entity.pdbx_description
1 polymer ?
#
loop_
_entity_poly.entity_id
_entity_poly.type
_entity_poly.pdbx_seq_one_letter_code
_entity_poly.pdbx_strand_id
1 'polypeptide(L)'
;MSRLLIQKEVIELTGFSADKVRRLAELNLIKFNGKYYQQDSILQYLDYEKGIIDTSFNINDFTKFVQIPKYTGIQNLQSHFPEEFHLLEIIKLTFPINGKYIFITKESSLTFRNTLDKKRVLFSTHISTKEANKRYGFGFARIKYYTKIKKLNPIIAPPNISERGLYYPIEELEAVAAEEQTFLEEHYSVSAVKKMLGYAESSLCSIMALVEEGFLTFRKTEYGIINENAGNNTFWITKESVHSFLDLLENKYLKLEHIENKLKLSHIHLLSVFSNNDKLIISKQIYIKKEKAFKLLERYDLKSIEKTYSPNPNIPSTIYDYYTLKGIASLSSRTEKTLYKLLQKSEYKNLFKDYIEPINQEEFWKISKKEVDNYLKEIIKLREKYYTRAELLKKLQLPNNFQYIPISSIKVPLHMKFFTNILSSYLYDKQEAQLFLDNPELSHLIFKQSHLSLSDYIKSFIDLRKFPESLKETVALLKSFTEQNLSAKQANPDTLNSYKREYLIAIEYLIKYPLKKELYLFDNTEVQLFIEKCSSTHHKTCLWRILTFIEKERLCRYSLKKLPNPRKQRLKKEQEKLCLRGLGRNL
;
A
#
# COMPACT_ATOMS: atom_id res chain seq x y z
N MET A 1 31.85 -1.04 80.85
CA MET A 1 32.80 -0.42 79.90
C MET A 1 32.64 -1.11 78.57
N SER A 2 32.51 -0.38 77.46
CA SER A 2 32.38 -0.98 76.13
C SER A 2 33.69 -1.65 75.73
N ARG A 3 33.61 -2.89 75.22
CA ARG A 3 34.79 -3.64 74.77
C ARG A 3 35.41 -2.93 73.57
N LEU A 4 36.73 -2.74 73.64
CA LEU A 4 37.53 -2.12 72.59
C LEU A 4 38.13 -3.20 71.71
N LEU A 5 38.01 -3.03 70.39
CA LEU A 5 38.45 -4.01 69.39
C LEU A 5 39.54 -3.40 68.49
N ILE A 6 40.53 -4.21 68.12
CA ILE A 6 41.46 -3.86 67.03
C ILE A 6 40.82 -4.16 65.67
N GLN A 7 41.32 -3.54 64.59
CA GLN A 7 40.74 -3.66 63.25
C GLN A 7 40.54 -5.12 62.80
N LYS A 8 41.49 -6.01 63.12
CA LYS A 8 41.40 -7.45 62.81
C LYS A 8 40.18 -8.10 63.45
N GLU A 9 39.93 -7.81 64.73
CA GLU A 9 38.78 -8.35 65.47
C GLU A 9 37.45 -7.80 64.93
N VAL A 10 37.42 -6.55 64.46
CA VAL A 10 36.23 -5.97 63.82
C VAL A 10 35.93 -6.67 62.49
N ILE A 11 36.95 -6.96 61.69
CA ILE A 11 36.82 -7.70 60.42
C ILE A 11 36.31 -9.12 60.70
N GLU A 12 36.86 -9.81 61.69
CA GLU A 12 36.42 -11.16 62.09
C GLU A 12 34.97 -11.16 62.60
N LEU A 13 34.56 -10.14 63.36
CA LEU A 13 33.21 -10.01 63.91
C LEU A 13 32.14 -9.69 62.84
N THR A 14 32.48 -8.87 61.85
CA THR A 14 31.51 -8.28 60.91
C THR A 14 31.58 -8.86 59.49
N GLY A 15 32.70 -9.47 59.12
CA GLY A 15 33.02 -9.86 57.74
C GLY A 15 33.30 -8.67 56.81
N PHE A 16 33.44 -7.45 57.33
CA PHE A 16 33.70 -6.26 56.52
C PHE A 16 35.15 -6.23 55.99
N SER A 17 35.35 -5.58 54.85
CA SER A 17 36.71 -5.28 54.38
C SER A 17 37.37 -4.22 55.27
N ALA A 18 38.70 -4.24 55.35
CA ALA A 18 39.47 -3.24 56.08
C ALA A 18 39.12 -1.80 55.65
N ASP A 19 38.92 -1.58 54.35
CA ASP A 19 38.51 -0.28 53.78
C ASP A 19 37.11 0.14 54.22
N LYS A 20 36.15 -0.79 54.29
CA LYS A 20 34.80 -0.50 54.80
C LYS A 20 34.89 -0.06 56.26
N VAL A 21 35.58 -0.82 57.11
CA VAL A 21 35.74 -0.48 58.54
C VAL A 21 36.35 0.91 58.72
N ARG A 22 37.41 1.23 57.95
CA ARG A 22 38.04 2.55 58.00
C ARG A 22 37.09 3.67 57.57
N ARG A 23 36.40 3.51 56.44
CA ARG A 23 35.45 4.52 55.93
C ARG A 23 34.25 4.73 56.85
N LEU A 24 33.75 3.67 57.48
CA LEU A 24 32.66 3.80 58.47
C LEU A 24 33.09 4.65 59.68
N ALA A 25 34.34 4.51 60.12
CA ALA A 25 34.88 5.35 61.19
C ALA A 25 35.14 6.79 60.73
N GLU A 26 35.67 7.00 59.52
CA GLU A 26 35.84 8.34 58.92
C GLU A 26 34.49 9.09 58.81
N LEU A 27 33.40 8.36 58.53
CA LEU A 27 32.04 8.89 58.46
C LEU A 27 31.33 8.97 59.83
N ASN A 28 32.03 8.66 60.93
CA ASN A 28 31.47 8.60 62.30
C ASN A 28 30.26 7.66 62.46
N LEU A 29 30.11 6.66 61.57
CA LEU A 29 29.06 5.65 61.65
C LEU A 29 29.39 4.55 62.67
N ILE A 30 30.67 4.37 62.97
CA ILE A 30 31.19 3.56 64.09
C ILE A 30 32.20 4.40 64.89
N LYS A 31 32.32 4.17 66.20
CA LYS A 31 33.20 4.97 67.07
C LYS A 31 34.62 4.42 67.08
N PHE A 32 35.60 5.28 66.78
CA PHE A 32 37.03 5.00 66.78
C PHE A 32 37.80 6.08 67.55
N ASN A 33 38.70 5.68 68.46
CA ASN A 33 39.43 6.60 69.34
C ASN A 33 40.89 6.87 68.91
N GLY A 34 41.26 6.53 67.67
CA GLY A 34 42.63 6.63 67.16
C GLY A 34 43.45 5.35 67.29
N LYS A 35 43.03 4.39 68.14
CA LYS A 35 43.70 3.08 68.28
C LYS A 35 42.75 1.87 68.26
N TYR A 36 41.55 2.02 68.82
CA TYR A 36 40.56 0.94 68.96
C TYR A 36 39.16 1.39 68.53
N TYR A 37 38.36 0.41 68.09
CA TYR A 37 36.95 0.56 67.76
C TYR A 37 36.06 0.13 68.93
N GLN A 38 34.93 0.79 69.14
CA GLN A 38 33.97 0.41 70.19
C GLN A 38 32.99 -0.66 69.69
N GLN A 39 32.96 -1.82 70.33
CA GLN A 39 32.12 -2.97 69.92
C GLN A 39 30.64 -2.61 69.83
N ASP A 40 30.09 -1.90 70.82
CA ASP A 40 28.64 -1.57 70.85
C ASP A 40 28.23 -0.72 69.64
N SER A 41 29.08 0.21 69.19
CA SER A 41 28.82 1.03 68.01
C SER A 41 28.86 0.22 66.71
N ILE A 42 29.67 -0.84 66.66
CA ILE A 42 29.76 -1.74 65.50
C ILE A 42 28.50 -2.61 65.44
N LEU A 43 28.06 -3.17 66.57
CA LEU A 43 26.85 -3.98 66.63
C LEU A 43 25.61 -3.14 66.27
N GLN A 44 25.51 -1.91 66.78
CA GLN A 44 24.45 -0.96 66.39
C GLN A 44 24.43 -0.70 64.89
N TYR A 45 25.60 -0.57 64.25
CA TYR A 45 25.69 -0.39 62.81
C TYR A 45 25.27 -1.65 62.03
N LEU A 46 25.61 -2.85 62.51
CA LEU A 46 25.15 -4.10 61.92
C LEU A 46 23.63 -4.25 62.00
N ASP A 47 23.05 -3.95 63.17
CA ASP A 47 21.60 -3.97 63.37
C ASP A 47 20.90 -2.95 62.46
N TYR A 48 21.51 -1.78 62.25
CA TYR A 48 21.05 -0.79 61.28
C TYR A 48 21.10 -1.30 59.83
N GLU A 49 22.22 -1.89 59.37
CA GLU A 49 22.32 -2.45 58.02
C GLU A 49 21.27 -3.55 57.81
N LYS A 50 21.13 -4.45 58.79
CA LYS A 50 20.15 -5.54 58.78
C LYS A 50 18.72 -5.01 58.75
N GLY A 51 18.41 -4.00 59.56
CA GLY A 51 17.10 -3.35 59.59
C GLY A 51 16.70 -2.78 58.23
N ILE A 52 17.63 -2.13 57.51
CA ILE A 52 17.37 -1.61 56.16
C ILE A 52 17.12 -2.76 55.16
N ILE A 53 17.95 -3.80 55.19
CA ILE A 53 17.81 -4.96 54.29
C ILE A 53 16.47 -5.68 54.52
N ASP A 54 16.06 -5.84 55.78
CA ASP A 54 14.85 -6.57 56.15
C ASP A 54 13.57 -5.78 55.85
N THR A 55 13.60 -4.45 55.94
CA THR A 55 12.41 -3.59 55.81
C THR A 55 12.28 -2.87 54.48
N SER A 56 13.31 -2.90 53.63
CA SER A 56 13.36 -2.12 52.39
C SER A 56 13.82 -2.93 51.18
N PHE A 57 13.46 -2.46 49.99
CA PHE A 57 13.97 -2.95 48.73
C PHE A 57 15.03 -1.99 48.18
N ASN A 58 16.08 -2.51 47.56
CA ASN A 58 16.86 -1.69 46.63
C ASN A 58 16.02 -1.44 45.35
N ILE A 59 16.44 -0.47 44.51
CA ILE A 59 15.71 -0.10 43.28
C ILE A 59 15.42 -1.30 42.36
N ASN A 60 16.34 -2.26 42.24
CA ASN A 60 16.15 -3.42 41.38
C ASN A 60 15.10 -4.38 41.94
N ASP A 61 15.08 -4.59 43.24
CA ASP A 61 14.11 -5.47 43.89
C ASP A 61 12.74 -4.81 43.97
N PHE A 62 12.70 -3.48 44.17
CA PHE A 62 11.49 -2.67 44.07
C PHE A 62 10.83 -2.81 42.70
N THR A 63 11.58 -2.56 41.61
CA THR A 63 11.03 -2.63 40.23
C THR A 63 10.48 -4.01 39.89
N LYS A 64 11.12 -5.08 40.36
CA LYS A 64 10.59 -6.45 40.26
C LYS A 64 9.31 -6.64 41.07
N PHE A 65 9.30 -6.20 42.33
CA PHE A 65 8.16 -6.37 43.24
C PHE A 65 6.90 -5.66 42.74
N VAL A 66 7.03 -4.43 42.22
CA VAL A 66 5.91 -3.65 41.68
C VAL A 66 5.64 -3.92 40.20
N GLN A 67 6.40 -4.82 39.57
CA GLN A 67 6.25 -5.26 38.18
C GLN A 67 6.28 -4.10 37.18
N ILE A 68 7.34 -3.29 37.24
CA ILE A 68 7.61 -2.22 36.27
C ILE A 68 8.99 -2.44 35.61
N PRO A 69 9.24 -1.86 34.43
CA PRO A 69 10.53 -1.97 33.77
C PRO A 69 11.68 -1.55 34.69
N LYS A 70 12.86 -2.13 34.48
CA LYS A 70 14.07 -1.71 35.21
C LYS A 70 14.43 -0.30 34.78
N TYR A 71 14.37 0.63 35.72
CA TYR A 71 14.83 2.00 35.52
C TYR A 71 16.19 2.21 36.18
N THR A 72 17.10 2.91 35.49
CA THR A 72 18.38 3.31 36.05
C THR A 72 18.20 4.53 36.95
N GLY A 73 18.12 4.31 38.26
CA GLY A 73 18.04 5.40 39.25
C GLY A 73 16.63 5.94 39.51
N ILE A 74 16.48 6.61 40.65
CA ILE A 74 15.16 6.96 41.21
C ILE A 74 14.47 8.13 40.47
N GLN A 75 15.24 8.99 39.83
CA GLN A 75 14.73 10.11 39.02
C GLN A 75 13.91 9.63 37.81
N ASN A 76 14.30 8.49 37.22
CA ASN A 76 13.58 7.89 36.11
C ASN A 76 12.24 7.28 36.56
N LEU A 77 12.15 6.79 37.79
CA LEU A 77 10.87 6.37 38.38
C LEU A 77 9.94 7.56 38.57
N GLN A 78 10.48 8.69 39.06
CA GLN A 78 9.72 9.92 39.26
C GLN A 78 9.16 10.49 37.95
N SER A 79 9.91 10.42 36.85
CA SER A 79 9.45 10.95 35.56
C SER A 79 8.34 10.11 34.93
N HIS A 80 8.37 8.78 35.12
CA HIS A 80 7.39 7.87 34.54
C HIS A 80 6.13 7.71 35.38
N PHE A 81 6.26 7.88 36.70
CA PHE A 81 5.16 7.75 37.66
C PHE A 81 5.07 8.98 38.56
N PRO A 82 4.95 10.20 38.00
CA PRO A 82 5.03 11.44 38.79
C PRO A 82 3.93 11.52 39.84
N GLU A 83 2.77 10.94 39.54
CA GLU A 83 1.62 10.90 40.43
C GLU A 83 1.76 9.85 41.52
N GLU A 84 2.37 8.69 41.29
CA GLU A 84 2.50 7.64 42.30
C GLU A 84 3.81 7.77 43.08
N PHE A 85 4.81 8.47 42.55
CA PHE A 85 6.14 8.58 43.14
C PHE A 85 6.13 9.19 44.54
N HIS A 86 5.19 10.10 44.83
CA HIS A 86 5.04 10.67 46.18
C HIS A 86 4.64 9.65 47.25
N LEU A 87 4.14 8.48 46.84
CA LEU A 87 3.79 7.39 47.75
C LEU A 87 5.02 6.61 48.23
N LEU A 88 6.19 6.79 47.58
CA LEU A 88 7.41 6.06 47.89
C LEU A 88 8.19 6.74 49.01
N GLU A 89 8.54 5.97 50.02
CA GLU A 89 9.41 6.41 51.10
C GLU A 89 10.85 5.94 50.79
N ILE A 90 11.73 6.91 50.55
CA ILE A 90 13.07 6.68 50.01
C ILE A 90 14.12 6.91 51.08
N ILE A 91 14.89 5.87 51.39
CA ILE A 91 16.04 5.92 52.28
C ILE A 91 17.30 6.12 51.45
N LYS A 92 18.02 7.22 51.71
CA LYS A 92 19.33 7.52 51.10
C LYS A 92 20.43 7.34 52.13
N LEU A 93 21.35 6.42 51.86
CA LEU A 93 22.44 6.09 52.76
C LEU A 93 23.67 6.93 52.47
N THR A 94 24.42 7.26 53.51
CA THR A 94 25.73 7.93 53.42
C THR A 94 26.85 6.96 53.04
N PHE A 95 26.74 5.68 53.44
CA PHE A 95 27.62 4.59 53.05
C PHE A 95 26.82 3.43 52.45
N PRO A 96 27.29 2.77 51.37
CA PRO A 96 26.47 1.79 50.67
C PRO A 96 26.41 0.46 51.40
N ILE A 97 25.20 -0.11 51.49
CA ILE A 97 24.97 -1.50 51.91
C ILE A 97 24.92 -2.36 50.64
N ASN A 98 25.76 -3.39 50.55
CA ASN A 98 25.88 -4.26 49.37
C ASN A 98 26.07 -3.48 48.04
N GLY A 99 26.80 -2.37 48.10
CA GLY A 99 27.07 -1.51 46.93
C GLY A 99 25.88 -0.65 46.49
N LYS A 100 24.82 -0.51 47.31
CA LYS A 100 23.62 0.30 47.01
C LYS A 100 23.45 1.43 48.03
N TYR A 101 23.10 2.61 47.52
CA TYR A 101 22.91 3.83 48.32
C TYR A 101 21.43 4.21 48.53
N ILE A 102 20.52 3.64 47.74
CA ILE A 102 19.11 4.03 47.72
C ILE A 102 18.26 2.78 47.96
N PHE A 103 17.40 2.88 48.97
CA PHE A 103 16.42 1.88 49.33
C PHE A 103 15.03 2.51 49.41
N ILE A 104 14.00 1.70 49.22
CA ILE A 104 12.59 2.10 49.24
C ILE A 104 11.88 1.17 50.22
N THR A 105 11.13 1.70 51.18
CA THR A 105 10.50 0.86 52.21
C THR A 105 9.50 -0.13 51.59
N LYS A 106 9.42 -1.35 52.13
CA LYS A 106 8.52 -2.39 51.61
C LYS A 106 7.06 -1.98 51.70
N GLU A 107 6.69 -1.26 52.77
CA GLU A 107 5.34 -0.76 52.99
C GLU A 107 4.92 0.27 51.93
N SER A 108 5.73 1.30 51.70
CA SER A 108 5.48 2.30 50.65
C SER A 108 5.44 1.67 49.25
N SER A 109 6.28 0.65 49.01
CA SER A 109 6.27 -0.13 47.77
C SER A 109 4.96 -0.89 47.54
N LEU A 110 4.35 -1.43 48.60
CA LEU A 110 3.05 -2.11 48.52
C LEU A 110 1.92 -1.13 48.19
N THR A 111 1.91 0.03 48.83
CA THR A 111 0.94 1.11 48.57
C THR A 111 1.03 1.60 47.13
N PHE A 112 2.26 1.80 46.63
CA PHE A 112 2.52 2.15 45.23
C PHE A 112 1.98 1.09 44.27
N ARG A 113 2.28 -0.20 44.52
CA ARG A 113 1.80 -1.32 43.69
C ARG A 113 0.28 -1.40 43.64
N ASN A 114 -0.39 -1.34 44.79
CA ASN A 114 -1.84 -1.43 44.87
C ASN A 114 -2.53 -0.29 44.11
N THR A 115 -1.93 0.90 44.09
CA THR A 115 -2.43 2.05 43.33
C THR A 115 -2.27 1.83 41.82
N LEU A 116 -1.12 1.30 41.39
CA LEU A 116 -0.90 0.92 39.99
C LEU A 116 -1.85 -0.19 39.53
N ASP A 117 -2.05 -1.22 40.36
CA ASP A 117 -2.91 -2.36 40.02
C ASP A 117 -4.39 -1.93 39.90
N LYS A 118 -4.87 -1.00 40.74
CA LYS A 118 -6.20 -0.38 40.57
C LYS A 118 -6.33 0.37 39.23
N LYS A 119 -5.30 1.12 38.82
CA LYS A 119 -5.28 1.77 37.50
C LYS A 119 -5.29 0.73 36.37
N ARG A 120 -4.51 -0.36 36.47
CA ARG A 120 -4.43 -1.44 35.46
C ARG A 120 -5.75 -2.18 35.26
N VAL A 121 -6.52 -2.45 36.33
CA VAL A 121 -7.81 -3.17 36.24
C VAL A 121 -8.84 -2.40 35.41
N LEU A 122 -8.90 -1.07 35.53
CA LEU A 122 -9.79 -0.24 34.72
C LEU A 122 -9.46 -0.35 33.22
N PHE A 123 -8.17 -0.30 32.86
CA PHE A 123 -7.73 -0.43 31.46
C PHE A 123 -7.89 -1.84 30.89
N SER A 124 -8.06 -2.86 31.74
CA SER A 124 -8.33 -4.24 31.30
C SER A 124 -9.79 -4.49 30.97
N THR A 125 -10.71 -3.70 31.53
CA THR A 125 -12.17 -3.90 31.39
C THR A 125 -12.85 -2.77 30.62
N HIS A 126 -12.25 -1.58 30.58
CA HIS A 126 -12.80 -0.40 29.93
C HIS A 126 -11.78 0.29 29.03
N ILE A 127 -12.25 0.92 27.96
CA ILE A 127 -11.42 1.72 27.04
C ILE A 127 -12.04 3.10 26.78
N SER A 128 -11.20 4.08 26.46
CA SER A 128 -11.65 5.43 26.16
C SER A 128 -12.41 5.49 24.83
N THR A 129 -13.25 6.52 24.63
CA THR A 129 -13.93 6.79 23.35
C THR A 129 -12.98 6.75 22.15
N LYS A 130 -11.76 7.26 22.32
CA LYS A 130 -10.73 7.31 21.27
C LYS A 130 -10.24 5.93 20.90
N GLU A 131 -9.96 5.08 21.89
CA GLU A 131 -9.53 3.70 21.65
C GLU A 131 -10.69 2.83 21.13
N ALA A 132 -11.92 3.06 21.58
CA ALA A 132 -13.11 2.41 21.01
C ALA A 132 -13.28 2.71 19.51
N ASN A 133 -13.06 3.97 19.11
CA ASN A 133 -13.05 4.33 17.69
C ASN A 133 -11.91 3.63 16.93
N LYS A 134 -10.70 3.62 17.49
CA LYS A 134 -9.54 3.00 16.84
C LYS A 134 -9.68 1.48 16.70
N ARG A 135 -10.19 0.79 17.72
CA ARG A 135 -10.28 -0.67 17.78
C ARG A 135 -11.50 -1.22 17.03
N TYR A 136 -12.64 -0.54 17.12
CA TYR A 136 -13.92 -1.04 16.60
C TYR A 136 -14.58 -0.14 15.54
N GLY A 137 -13.98 1.01 15.21
CA GLY A 137 -14.57 1.99 14.28
C GLY A 137 -15.80 2.72 14.87
N PHE A 138 -15.93 2.76 16.19
CA PHE A 138 -17.05 3.40 16.88
C PHE A 138 -16.88 4.93 16.86
N GLY A 139 -17.40 5.58 15.82
CA GLY A 139 -17.46 7.04 15.74
C GLY A 139 -18.39 7.67 16.79
N PHE A 140 -18.25 8.98 17.01
CA PHE A 140 -18.99 9.70 18.05
C PHE A 140 -20.52 9.54 18.00
N ALA A 141 -21.13 9.62 16.81
CA ALA A 141 -22.57 9.47 16.64
C ALA A 141 -23.07 8.06 17.01
N ARG A 142 -22.31 7.03 16.64
CA ARG A 142 -22.58 5.62 16.94
C ARG A 142 -22.52 5.36 18.43
N ILE A 143 -21.45 5.81 19.10
CA ILE A 143 -21.31 5.72 20.55
C ILE A 143 -22.48 6.43 21.25
N LYS A 144 -22.77 7.68 20.86
CA LYS A 144 -23.87 8.46 21.44
C LYS A 144 -25.22 7.76 21.32
N TYR A 145 -25.50 7.10 20.19
CA TYR A 145 -26.73 6.34 19.99
C TYR A 145 -26.82 5.16 20.96
N TYR A 146 -25.78 4.32 21.03
CA TYR A 146 -25.80 3.14 21.90
C TYR A 146 -25.80 3.48 23.38
N THR A 147 -25.18 4.60 23.77
CA THR A 147 -25.32 5.15 25.11
C THR A 147 -26.76 5.59 25.38
N LYS A 148 -27.43 6.26 24.43
CA LYS A 148 -28.82 6.72 24.58
C LYS A 148 -29.80 5.55 24.77
N ILE A 149 -29.60 4.44 24.08
CA ILE A 149 -30.43 3.23 24.20
C ILE A 149 -29.94 2.26 25.28
N LYS A 150 -28.97 2.68 26.12
CA LYS A 150 -28.41 1.91 27.26
C LYS A 150 -27.78 0.56 26.90
N LYS A 151 -27.28 0.41 25.66
CA LYS A 151 -26.43 -0.73 25.28
C LYS A 151 -24.95 -0.48 25.57
N LEU A 152 -24.56 0.79 25.72
CA LEU A 152 -23.25 1.20 26.22
C LEU A 152 -23.43 2.03 27.48
N ASN A 153 -22.82 1.61 28.58
CA ASN A 153 -22.92 2.26 29.88
C ASN A 153 -21.55 2.83 30.27
N PRO A 154 -21.22 4.05 29.82
CA PRO A 154 -19.91 4.62 30.12
C PRO A 154 -19.79 5.01 31.58
N ILE A 155 -18.56 4.94 32.07
CA ILE A 155 -18.13 5.56 33.32
C ILE A 155 -17.34 6.84 33.02
N ILE A 156 -17.37 7.79 33.96
CA ILE A 156 -16.50 8.97 33.90
C ILE A 156 -15.06 8.51 34.18
N ALA A 157 -14.10 9.04 33.43
CA ALA A 157 -12.68 8.83 33.70
C ALA A 157 -12.38 9.09 35.18
N PRO A 158 -11.76 8.13 35.90
CA PRO A 158 -11.27 8.39 37.24
C PRO A 158 -10.41 9.66 37.28
N PRO A 159 -10.46 10.44 38.38
CA PRO A 159 -9.83 11.75 38.48
C PRO A 159 -8.31 11.75 38.23
N ASN A 160 -7.66 10.58 38.26
CA ASN A 160 -6.21 10.38 38.21
C ASN A 160 -5.74 9.77 36.87
N ILE A 161 -6.46 10.01 35.77
CA ILE A 161 -6.08 9.56 34.42
C ILE A 161 -5.88 10.78 33.51
N SER A 162 -4.78 10.78 32.76
CA SER A 162 -4.39 11.85 31.84
C SER A 162 -5.39 12.05 30.70
N GLU A 163 -5.98 10.99 30.16
CA GLU A 163 -7.09 11.05 29.21
C GLU A 163 -8.42 11.24 29.95
N ARG A 164 -8.83 12.50 30.11
CA ARG A 164 -10.18 12.88 30.55
C ARG A 164 -11.22 12.47 29.51
N GLY A 165 -12.34 11.86 29.93
CA GLY A 165 -13.42 11.46 29.01
C GLY A 165 -14.35 10.39 29.58
N LEU A 166 -15.12 9.76 28.68
CA LEU A 166 -15.95 8.60 28.98
C LEU A 166 -15.20 7.32 28.63
N TYR A 167 -15.31 6.33 29.50
CA TYR A 167 -14.73 5.00 29.34
C TYR A 167 -15.86 3.98 29.23
N TYR A 168 -15.73 3.08 28.27
CA TYR A 168 -16.77 2.11 27.92
C TYR A 168 -16.29 0.70 28.23
N PRO A 169 -17.15 -0.16 28.82
CA PRO A 169 -16.84 -1.57 29.00
C PRO A 169 -16.50 -2.25 27.66
N ILE A 170 -15.42 -3.02 27.63
CA ILE A 170 -14.98 -3.73 26.42
C ILE A 170 -16.03 -4.77 26.00
N GLU A 171 -16.60 -5.51 26.96
CA GLU A 171 -17.61 -6.54 26.68
C GLU A 171 -18.86 -5.97 26.01
N GLU A 172 -19.34 -4.80 26.45
CA GLU A 172 -20.50 -4.15 25.84
C GLU A 172 -20.19 -3.66 24.41
N LEU A 173 -18.99 -3.12 24.18
CA LEU A 173 -18.54 -2.73 22.84
C LEU A 173 -18.45 -3.94 21.91
N GLU A 174 -17.96 -5.07 22.41
CA GLU A 174 -17.85 -6.32 21.64
C GLU A 174 -19.23 -6.92 21.34
N ALA A 175 -20.16 -6.89 22.30
CA ALA A 175 -21.54 -7.33 22.08
C ALA A 175 -22.24 -6.49 21.01
N VAL A 176 -22.08 -5.16 21.04
CA VAL A 176 -22.62 -4.25 20.01
C VAL A 176 -21.97 -4.51 18.65
N ALA A 177 -20.64 -4.72 18.62
CA ALA A 177 -19.94 -5.02 17.38
C ALA A 177 -20.41 -6.35 16.77
N ALA A 178 -20.64 -7.38 17.59
CA ALA A 178 -21.16 -8.66 17.15
C ALA A 178 -22.59 -8.54 16.59
N GLU A 179 -23.48 -7.80 17.25
CA GLU A 179 -24.85 -7.55 16.76
C GLU A 179 -24.86 -6.86 15.39
N GLU A 180 -24.00 -5.85 15.21
CA GLU A 180 -23.85 -5.20 13.91
C GLU A 180 -23.28 -6.14 12.85
N GLN A 181 -22.37 -7.04 13.22
CA GLN A 181 -21.86 -8.05 12.31
C GLN A 181 -22.96 -9.00 11.85
N THR A 182 -23.80 -9.50 12.76
CA THR A 182 -24.97 -10.32 12.42
C THR A 182 -25.92 -9.57 11.47
N PHE A 183 -26.15 -8.27 11.72
CA PHE A 183 -26.95 -7.44 10.83
C PHE A 183 -26.35 -7.37 9.41
N LEU A 184 -25.02 -7.23 9.27
CA LEU A 184 -24.32 -7.21 7.97
C LEU A 184 -24.33 -8.57 7.26
N GLU A 185 -24.44 -9.67 8.00
CA GLU A 185 -24.61 -11.01 7.43
C GLU A 185 -25.97 -11.16 6.73
N GLU A 186 -27.00 -10.46 7.21
CA GLU A 186 -28.36 -10.51 6.66
C GLU A 186 -28.67 -9.42 5.62
N HIS A 187 -27.85 -8.36 5.54
CA HIS A 187 -28.18 -7.18 4.72
C HIS A 187 -27.06 -6.80 3.73
N TYR A 188 -27.45 -6.36 2.55
CA TYR A 188 -26.58 -5.65 1.61
C TYR A 188 -26.78 -4.14 1.75
N SER A 189 -25.72 -3.35 1.57
CA SER A 189 -25.88 -1.91 1.40
C SER A 189 -26.60 -1.61 0.09
N VAL A 190 -27.38 -0.52 0.04
CA VAL A 190 -28.05 -0.09 -1.20
C VAL A 190 -27.06 0.10 -2.35
N SER A 191 -25.83 0.56 -2.07
CA SER A 191 -24.75 0.66 -3.06
C SER A 191 -24.33 -0.70 -3.65
N ALA A 192 -24.26 -1.76 -2.83
CA ALA A 192 -23.94 -3.10 -3.29
C ALA A 192 -25.06 -3.67 -4.18
N VAL A 193 -26.32 -3.49 -3.76
CA VAL A 193 -27.48 -3.94 -4.55
C VAL A 193 -27.56 -3.20 -5.90
N LYS A 194 -27.30 -1.89 -5.92
CA LYS A 194 -27.21 -1.12 -7.18
C LYS A 194 -26.20 -1.74 -8.15
N LYS A 195 -25.02 -2.11 -7.64
CA LYS A 195 -23.96 -2.73 -8.44
C LYS A 195 -24.39 -4.11 -8.96
N MET A 196 -25.03 -4.93 -8.12
CA MET A 196 -25.57 -6.23 -8.53
C MET A 196 -26.62 -6.11 -9.63
N LEU A 197 -27.50 -5.11 -9.54
CA LEU A 197 -28.57 -4.85 -10.50
C LEU A 197 -28.17 -3.97 -11.69
N GLY A 198 -26.91 -3.49 -11.75
CA GLY A 198 -26.41 -2.67 -12.86
C GLY A 198 -26.91 -1.22 -12.88
N TYR A 199 -27.35 -0.67 -11.75
CA TYR A 199 -27.69 0.75 -11.60
C TYR A 199 -26.43 1.62 -11.45
N ALA A 200 -26.52 2.89 -11.86
CA ALA A 200 -25.50 3.89 -11.56
C ALA A 200 -25.51 4.25 -10.06
N GLU A 201 -24.34 4.55 -9.48
CA GLU A 201 -24.17 4.79 -8.04
C GLU A 201 -25.12 5.87 -7.47
N SER A 202 -25.48 6.88 -8.25
CA SER A 202 -26.27 8.05 -7.82
C SER A 202 -27.79 7.83 -7.67
N SER A 203 -28.38 6.74 -8.17
CA SER A 203 -29.86 6.63 -8.21
C SER A 203 -30.45 5.85 -7.03
N LEU A 204 -30.70 6.50 -5.88
CA LEU A 204 -31.47 5.88 -4.78
C LEU A 204 -32.91 5.55 -5.24
N CYS A 205 -33.52 6.42 -6.03
CA CYS A 205 -34.90 6.28 -6.51
C CYS A 205 -35.17 4.96 -7.24
N SER A 206 -34.19 4.45 -8.00
CA SER A 206 -34.36 3.18 -8.71
C SER A 206 -34.47 1.96 -7.80
N ILE A 207 -33.79 1.98 -6.65
CA ILE A 207 -33.93 0.90 -5.65
C ILE A 207 -35.24 1.05 -4.92
N MET A 208 -35.63 2.28 -4.57
CA MET A 208 -36.91 2.54 -3.90
C MET A 208 -38.11 2.14 -4.76
N ALA A 209 -38.06 2.31 -6.09
CA ALA A 209 -39.11 1.81 -6.97
C ALA A 209 -39.28 0.28 -6.88
N LEU A 210 -38.19 -0.48 -6.79
CA LEU A 210 -38.25 -1.94 -6.60
C LEU A 210 -38.77 -2.33 -5.21
N VAL A 211 -38.57 -1.48 -4.21
CA VAL A 211 -39.13 -1.64 -2.86
C VAL A 211 -40.63 -1.36 -2.86
N GLU A 212 -41.06 -0.29 -3.53
CA GLU A 212 -42.48 0.09 -3.68
C GLU A 212 -43.29 -0.99 -4.43
N GLU A 213 -42.69 -1.60 -5.45
CA GLU A 213 -43.26 -2.74 -6.19
C GLU A 213 -43.18 -4.08 -5.41
N GLY A 214 -42.59 -4.09 -4.22
CA GLY A 214 -42.54 -5.26 -3.33
C GLY A 214 -41.46 -6.31 -3.69
N PHE A 215 -40.54 -5.99 -4.61
CA PHE A 215 -39.45 -6.91 -4.97
C PHE A 215 -38.29 -6.92 -3.98
N LEU A 216 -38.06 -5.81 -3.27
CA LEU A 216 -36.96 -5.64 -2.32
C LEU A 216 -37.46 -5.20 -0.95
N THR A 217 -36.82 -5.68 0.12
CA THR A 217 -37.15 -5.29 1.50
C THR A 217 -36.12 -4.30 2.03
N PHE A 218 -36.56 -3.08 2.32
CA PHE A 218 -35.69 -1.98 2.74
C PHE A 218 -35.62 -1.83 4.26
N ARG A 219 -34.42 -1.51 4.76
CA ARG A 219 -34.17 -1.20 6.17
C ARG A 219 -33.24 0.01 6.30
N LYS A 220 -33.56 0.90 7.24
CA LYS A 220 -32.76 2.09 7.57
C LYS A 220 -32.20 1.97 8.98
N THR A 221 -30.92 2.29 9.15
CA THR A 221 -30.28 2.41 10.47
C THR A 221 -30.14 3.88 10.85
N GLU A 222 -30.18 4.17 12.16
CA GLU A 222 -30.10 5.54 12.71
C GLU A 222 -28.73 6.20 12.47
N TYR A 223 -27.68 5.39 12.35
CA TYR A 223 -26.33 5.84 12.05
C TYR A 223 -25.70 4.91 11.00
N GLY A 224 -24.57 5.35 10.44
CA GLY A 224 -23.86 4.59 9.42
C GLY A 224 -23.08 3.42 10.00
N ILE A 225 -23.40 2.21 9.58
CA ILE A 225 -22.61 1.00 9.89
C ILE A 225 -21.55 0.85 8.79
N ILE A 226 -20.32 0.51 9.20
CA ILE A 226 -19.20 0.28 8.28
C ILE A 226 -19.34 -1.12 7.69
N ASN A 227 -19.30 -1.24 6.36
CA ASN A 227 -19.18 -2.54 5.68
C ASN A 227 -17.81 -2.69 5.01
N GLU A 228 -17.55 -3.87 4.44
CA GLU A 228 -16.31 -4.26 3.75
C GLU A 228 -15.80 -3.26 2.69
N ASN A 229 -16.66 -2.36 2.17
CA ASN A 229 -16.31 -1.34 1.20
C ASN A 229 -15.95 0.04 1.82
N ALA A 230 -15.57 0.07 3.11
CA ALA A 230 -14.98 1.22 3.82
C ALA A 230 -15.86 2.50 3.94
N GLY A 231 -17.17 2.40 3.67
CA GLY A 231 -18.11 3.52 3.79
C GLY A 231 -19.12 3.33 4.93
N ASN A 232 -19.51 4.42 5.58
CA ASN A 232 -20.64 4.47 6.50
C ASN A 232 -21.96 4.40 5.72
N ASN A 233 -22.75 3.33 5.89
CA ASN A 233 -24.02 3.13 5.19
C ASN A 233 -25.20 3.15 6.18
N THR A 234 -26.25 3.89 5.86
CA THR A 234 -27.49 3.97 6.65
C THR A 234 -28.67 3.24 6.01
N PHE A 235 -28.51 2.80 4.76
CA PHE A 235 -29.58 2.24 3.94
C PHE A 235 -29.21 0.85 3.45
N TRP A 236 -30.11 -0.10 3.71
CA TRP A 236 -29.87 -1.53 3.61
C TRP A 236 -31.03 -2.24 2.93
N ILE A 237 -30.73 -3.34 2.25
CA ILE A 237 -31.70 -4.26 1.67
C ILE A 237 -31.38 -5.66 2.20
N THR A 238 -32.37 -6.43 2.62
CA THR A 238 -32.16 -7.82 3.07
C THR A 238 -31.57 -8.67 1.94
N LYS A 239 -30.57 -9.50 2.21
CA LYS A 239 -29.97 -10.37 1.18
C LYS A 239 -30.99 -11.34 0.58
N GLU A 240 -31.91 -11.84 1.39
CA GLU A 240 -32.98 -12.76 0.98
C GLU A 240 -33.85 -12.18 -0.15
N SER A 241 -34.34 -10.94 -0.01
CA SER A 241 -35.15 -10.32 -1.07
C SER A 241 -34.35 -10.05 -2.35
N VAL A 242 -33.05 -9.70 -2.24
CA VAL A 242 -32.18 -9.53 -3.42
C VAL A 242 -32.01 -10.86 -4.17
N HIS A 243 -31.70 -11.94 -3.47
CA HIS A 243 -31.50 -13.26 -4.09
C HIS A 243 -32.80 -13.77 -4.70
N SER A 244 -33.92 -13.64 -3.99
CA SER A 244 -35.25 -14.00 -4.51
C SER A 244 -35.58 -13.23 -5.79
N PHE A 245 -35.23 -11.95 -5.86
CA PHE A 245 -35.42 -11.13 -7.05
C PHE A 245 -34.52 -11.54 -8.22
N LEU A 246 -33.24 -11.85 -7.95
CA LEU A 246 -32.31 -12.36 -8.97
C LEU A 246 -32.78 -13.71 -9.53
N ASP A 247 -33.24 -14.62 -8.67
CA ASP A 247 -33.81 -15.91 -9.08
C ASP A 247 -35.07 -15.72 -9.92
N LEU A 248 -35.92 -14.75 -9.57
CA LEU A 248 -37.09 -14.40 -10.36
C LEU A 248 -36.70 -13.90 -11.75
N LEU A 249 -35.68 -13.04 -11.85
CA LEU A 249 -35.16 -12.56 -13.14
C LEU A 249 -34.60 -13.69 -13.99
N GLU A 250 -33.81 -14.58 -13.40
CA GLU A 250 -33.19 -15.70 -14.11
C GLU A 250 -34.22 -16.72 -14.57
N ASN A 251 -35.21 -17.04 -13.72
CA ASN A 251 -36.16 -18.11 -14.01
C ASN A 251 -37.36 -17.66 -14.84
N LYS A 252 -37.91 -16.47 -14.58
CA LYS A 252 -39.18 -16.01 -15.19
C LYS A 252 -38.99 -14.99 -16.31
N TYR A 253 -37.80 -14.41 -16.46
CA TYR A 253 -37.56 -13.39 -17.48
C TYR A 253 -36.39 -13.75 -18.41
N LEU A 254 -36.39 -13.13 -19.59
CA LEU A 254 -35.34 -13.20 -20.60
C LEU A 254 -34.93 -11.77 -20.95
N LYS A 255 -33.63 -11.51 -21.12
CA LYS A 255 -33.17 -10.19 -21.55
C LYS A 255 -33.64 -9.92 -22.98
N LEU A 256 -34.18 -8.73 -23.25
CA LEU A 256 -34.60 -8.32 -24.59
C LEU A 256 -33.44 -8.40 -25.59
N GLU A 257 -32.22 -8.06 -25.16
CA GLU A 257 -30.99 -8.19 -25.95
C GLU A 257 -30.71 -9.64 -26.40
N HIS A 258 -31.10 -10.64 -25.61
CA HIS A 258 -30.96 -12.04 -26.03
C HIS A 258 -31.92 -12.37 -27.17
N ILE A 259 -33.17 -11.89 -27.10
CA ILE A 259 -34.18 -12.06 -28.15
C ILE A 259 -33.74 -11.33 -29.42
N GLU A 260 -33.27 -10.09 -29.28
CA GLU A 260 -32.69 -9.26 -30.35
C GLU A 260 -31.56 -10.00 -31.08
N ASN A 261 -30.61 -10.55 -30.33
CA ASN A 261 -29.48 -11.27 -30.89
C ASN A 261 -29.87 -12.59 -31.58
N LYS A 262 -30.86 -13.32 -31.02
CA LYS A 262 -31.31 -14.61 -31.56
C LYS A 262 -32.14 -14.45 -32.83
N LEU A 263 -33.05 -13.47 -32.87
CA LEU A 263 -33.93 -13.24 -34.02
C LEU A 263 -33.40 -12.25 -35.06
N LYS A 264 -32.30 -11.52 -34.76
CA LYS A 264 -31.75 -10.44 -35.59
C LYS A 264 -32.77 -9.34 -35.93
N LEU A 265 -33.77 -9.14 -35.07
CA LEU A 265 -34.78 -8.08 -35.19
C LEU A 265 -34.30 -6.79 -34.52
N SER A 266 -34.81 -5.64 -34.96
CA SER A 266 -34.43 -4.36 -34.36
C SER A 266 -35.02 -4.18 -32.96
N HIS A 267 -34.29 -3.47 -32.10
CA HIS A 267 -34.71 -3.16 -30.73
C HIS A 267 -36.09 -2.47 -30.67
N ILE A 268 -36.32 -1.49 -31.55
CA ILE A 268 -37.58 -0.72 -31.63
C ILE A 268 -38.75 -1.64 -31.99
N HIS A 269 -38.55 -2.57 -32.92
CA HIS A 269 -39.58 -3.53 -33.29
C HIS A 269 -39.91 -4.47 -32.13
N LEU A 270 -38.92 -5.00 -31.42
CA LEU A 270 -39.19 -5.85 -30.25
C LEU A 270 -39.91 -5.09 -29.13
N LEU A 271 -39.66 -3.79 -28.98
CA LEU A 271 -40.37 -2.95 -28.01
C LEU A 271 -41.86 -2.78 -28.34
N SER A 272 -42.25 -2.74 -29.62
CA SER A 272 -43.67 -2.66 -30.00
C SER A 272 -44.40 -4.00 -29.91
N VAL A 273 -43.66 -5.12 -29.95
CA VAL A 273 -44.22 -6.48 -29.87
C VAL A 273 -44.68 -6.86 -28.45
N PHE A 274 -43.94 -6.44 -27.42
CA PHE A 274 -44.26 -6.77 -26.03
C PHE A 274 -45.07 -5.67 -25.34
N SER A 275 -46.08 -6.03 -24.55
CA SER A 275 -46.84 -5.05 -23.75
C SER A 275 -46.04 -4.57 -22.54
N ASN A 276 -46.45 -3.47 -21.90
CA ASN A 276 -45.78 -3.00 -20.68
C ASN A 276 -45.84 -4.03 -19.54
N ASN A 277 -46.93 -4.81 -19.43
CA ASN A 277 -47.09 -5.85 -18.41
C ASN A 277 -46.21 -7.09 -18.67
N ASP A 278 -45.66 -7.22 -19.87
CA ASP A 278 -44.72 -8.29 -20.23
C ASP A 278 -43.27 -7.88 -19.96
N LYS A 279 -43.03 -6.59 -19.70
CA LYS A 279 -41.71 -5.98 -19.53
C LYS A 279 -41.44 -5.70 -18.05
N LEU A 280 -40.19 -5.89 -17.67
CA LEU A 280 -39.62 -5.36 -16.43
C LEU A 280 -38.37 -4.56 -16.82
N ILE A 281 -38.36 -3.26 -16.50
CA ILE A 281 -37.28 -2.35 -16.89
C ILE A 281 -36.41 -2.08 -15.68
N ILE A 282 -35.15 -2.50 -15.75
CA ILE A 282 -34.15 -2.30 -14.71
C ILE A 282 -33.02 -1.48 -15.35
N SER A 283 -32.97 -0.19 -15.03
CA SER A 283 -32.02 0.75 -15.63
C SER A 283 -32.16 0.78 -17.17
N LYS A 284 -31.10 0.45 -17.91
CA LYS A 284 -31.09 0.39 -19.39
C LYS A 284 -31.41 -1.01 -19.93
N GLN A 285 -31.69 -1.98 -19.06
CA GLN A 285 -31.97 -3.36 -19.45
C GLN A 285 -33.47 -3.62 -19.35
N ILE A 286 -33.99 -4.28 -20.39
CA ILE A 286 -35.40 -4.66 -20.47
C ILE A 286 -35.46 -6.17 -20.41
N TYR A 287 -36.22 -6.67 -19.44
CA TYR A 287 -36.47 -8.07 -19.18
C TYR A 287 -37.90 -8.39 -19.65
N ILE A 288 -38.06 -9.44 -20.45
CA ILE A 288 -39.35 -9.89 -20.97
C ILE A 288 -39.71 -11.21 -20.31
N LYS A 289 -40.97 -11.40 -19.90
CA LYS A 289 -41.44 -12.69 -19.37
C LYS A 289 -41.11 -13.82 -20.35
N LYS A 290 -40.43 -14.88 -19.87
CA LYS A 290 -39.95 -15.99 -20.71
C LYS A 290 -41.06 -16.63 -21.53
N GLU A 291 -42.24 -16.82 -20.96
CA GLU A 291 -43.40 -17.39 -21.67
C GLU A 291 -43.74 -16.61 -22.96
N LYS A 292 -43.67 -15.28 -22.91
CA LYS A 292 -43.93 -14.41 -24.07
C LYS A 292 -42.75 -14.39 -25.03
N ALA A 293 -41.53 -14.35 -24.49
CA ALA A 293 -40.30 -14.39 -25.28
C ALA A 293 -40.21 -15.67 -26.11
N PHE A 294 -40.48 -16.84 -25.52
CA PHE A 294 -40.43 -18.12 -26.21
C PHE A 294 -41.51 -18.26 -27.28
N LYS A 295 -42.74 -17.80 -27.02
CA LYS A 295 -43.81 -17.74 -28.05
C LYS A 295 -43.39 -16.94 -29.28
N LEU A 296 -42.62 -15.85 -29.11
CA LEU A 296 -42.08 -15.09 -30.22
C LEU A 296 -40.96 -15.85 -30.94
N LEU A 297 -40.04 -16.46 -30.19
CA LEU A 297 -38.94 -17.24 -30.75
C LEU A 297 -39.44 -18.41 -31.60
N GLU A 298 -40.41 -19.18 -31.11
CA GLU A 298 -41.04 -20.30 -31.83
C GLU A 298 -41.73 -19.87 -33.13
N ARG A 299 -42.36 -18.69 -33.16
CA ARG A 299 -42.99 -18.14 -34.38
C ARG A 299 -41.99 -17.83 -35.49
N TYR A 300 -40.74 -17.48 -35.15
CA TYR A 300 -39.70 -17.11 -36.11
C TYR A 300 -38.85 -18.30 -36.56
N ASP A 301 -38.70 -19.34 -35.73
CA ASP A 301 -37.95 -20.56 -36.05
C ASP A 301 -38.62 -21.42 -37.16
N LEU A 302 -39.93 -21.27 -37.41
CA LEU A 302 -40.67 -22.14 -38.34
C LEU A 302 -40.97 -21.53 -39.74
N LYS A 303 -40.55 -20.30 -40.05
CA LYS A 303 -40.96 -19.63 -41.33
C LYS A 303 -39.88 -18.85 -42.09
N SER A 304 -38.62 -18.81 -41.65
CA SER A 304 -37.64 -17.84 -42.17
C SER A 304 -36.44 -18.42 -42.94
N ILE A 305 -36.38 -19.73 -43.21
CA ILE A 305 -35.24 -20.34 -43.93
C ILE A 305 -35.49 -20.57 -45.43
N GLU A 306 -36.74 -20.55 -45.93
CA GLU A 306 -37.02 -20.94 -47.34
C GLU A 306 -37.30 -19.80 -48.34
N LYS A 307 -37.14 -18.51 -47.99
CA LYS A 307 -37.42 -17.42 -48.97
C LYS A 307 -36.40 -16.28 -49.11
N THR A 308 -35.26 -16.34 -48.44
CA THR A 308 -34.23 -15.27 -48.52
C THR A 308 -32.95 -15.65 -49.27
N TYR A 309 -32.89 -16.86 -49.84
CA TYR A 309 -31.85 -17.26 -50.79
C TYR A 309 -32.47 -17.53 -52.17
N SER A 310 -32.86 -16.44 -52.86
CA SER A 310 -33.04 -16.45 -54.32
C SER A 310 -31.92 -15.59 -54.92
N PRO A 311 -31.10 -16.13 -55.85
CA PRO A 311 -29.90 -15.49 -56.35
C PRO A 311 -30.26 -14.52 -57.47
N ASN A 312 -30.09 -13.22 -57.27
CA ASN A 312 -30.13 -12.25 -58.36
C ASN A 312 -28.68 -12.02 -58.87
N PRO A 313 -28.35 -12.29 -60.15
CA PRO A 313 -26.96 -12.32 -60.63
C PRO A 313 -26.34 -10.94 -60.97
N ASN A 314 -27.04 -9.83 -60.71
CA ASN A 314 -26.64 -8.50 -61.19
C ASN A 314 -26.31 -7.50 -60.07
N ILE A 315 -25.42 -7.87 -59.16
CA ILE A 315 -24.76 -6.90 -58.26
C ILE A 315 -23.24 -7.08 -58.42
N PRO A 316 -22.46 -6.03 -58.75
CA PRO A 316 -21.02 -6.13 -58.87
C PRO A 316 -20.39 -6.65 -57.57
N SER A 317 -19.35 -7.46 -57.71
CA SER A 317 -18.65 -8.24 -56.69
C SER A 317 -17.86 -7.44 -55.63
N THR A 318 -18.25 -6.22 -55.29
CA THR A 318 -17.48 -5.30 -54.42
C THR A 318 -17.87 -5.30 -52.93
N ILE A 319 -18.77 -6.19 -52.48
CA ILE A 319 -19.27 -6.20 -51.08
C ILE A 319 -18.34 -6.99 -50.11
N TYR A 320 -17.27 -7.65 -50.59
CA TYR A 320 -16.47 -8.57 -49.77
C TYR A 320 -15.22 -7.99 -49.08
N ASP A 321 -14.84 -6.73 -49.29
CA ASP A 321 -13.52 -6.20 -48.88
C ASP A 321 -13.47 -5.42 -47.56
N TYR A 322 -14.60 -5.28 -46.85
CA TYR A 322 -14.69 -4.54 -45.59
C TYR A 322 -15.19 -5.41 -44.43
N TYR A 323 -14.67 -5.17 -43.22
CA TYR A 323 -15.28 -5.62 -41.98
C TYR A 323 -16.24 -4.58 -41.43
N THR A 324 -17.36 -5.03 -40.89
CA THR A 324 -18.19 -4.22 -39.99
C THR A 324 -17.61 -4.22 -38.58
N LEU A 325 -18.01 -3.27 -37.73
CA LEU A 325 -17.62 -3.28 -36.32
C LEU A 325 -18.01 -4.58 -35.60
N LYS A 326 -19.14 -5.17 -35.97
CA LYS A 326 -19.57 -6.49 -35.49
C LYS A 326 -18.60 -7.60 -35.90
N GLY A 327 -18.12 -7.58 -37.14
CA GLY A 327 -17.09 -8.51 -37.62
C GLY A 327 -15.73 -8.29 -36.95
N ILE A 328 -15.37 -7.05 -36.63
CA ILE A 328 -14.16 -6.75 -35.86
C ILE A 328 -14.31 -7.19 -34.40
N ALA A 329 -15.51 -7.06 -33.82
CA ALA A 329 -15.77 -7.45 -32.44
C ALA A 329 -15.47 -8.93 -32.20
N SER A 330 -15.79 -9.83 -33.15
CA SER A 330 -15.46 -11.26 -33.03
C SER A 330 -13.96 -11.57 -33.17
N LEU A 331 -13.17 -10.66 -33.73
CA LEU A 331 -11.72 -10.78 -33.90
C LEU A 331 -10.92 -10.04 -32.82
N SER A 332 -11.62 -9.32 -31.93
CA SER A 332 -11.02 -8.41 -30.96
C SER A 332 -11.46 -8.77 -29.54
N SER A 333 -10.83 -8.16 -28.53
CA SER A 333 -11.26 -8.32 -27.14
C SER A 333 -12.40 -7.36 -26.76
N ARG A 334 -13.04 -6.71 -27.73
CA ARG A 334 -13.94 -5.58 -27.52
C ARG A 334 -15.32 -5.83 -28.12
N THR A 335 -16.32 -5.21 -27.51
CA THR A 335 -17.68 -5.20 -28.06
C THR A 335 -17.81 -4.14 -29.15
N GLU A 336 -18.75 -4.35 -30.07
CA GLU A 336 -19.10 -3.40 -31.12
C GLU A 336 -19.33 -1.97 -30.59
N LYS A 337 -20.06 -1.84 -29.48
CA LYS A 337 -20.31 -0.56 -28.81
C LYS A 337 -19.02 0.15 -28.35
N THR A 338 -18.05 -0.61 -27.85
CA THR A 338 -16.76 -0.02 -27.42
C THR A 338 -15.89 0.38 -28.61
N LEU A 339 -15.88 -0.40 -29.69
CA LEU A 339 -15.19 -0.05 -30.93
C LEU A 339 -15.78 1.22 -31.55
N TYR A 340 -17.12 1.31 -31.60
CA TYR A 340 -17.82 2.50 -32.07
C TYR A 340 -17.38 3.75 -31.30
N LYS A 341 -17.36 3.69 -29.96
CA LYS A 341 -16.88 4.81 -29.11
C LYS A 341 -15.42 5.19 -29.35
N LEU A 342 -14.57 4.22 -29.67
CA LEU A 342 -13.17 4.52 -29.99
C LEU A 342 -13.05 5.24 -31.33
N LEU A 343 -13.81 4.82 -32.36
CA LEU A 343 -13.84 5.49 -33.67
C LEU A 343 -14.40 6.91 -33.62
N GLN A 344 -15.13 7.30 -32.57
CA GLN A 344 -15.52 8.70 -32.36
C GLN A 344 -14.33 9.60 -31.99
N LYS A 345 -13.18 9.02 -31.60
CA LYS A 345 -11.96 9.78 -31.34
C LYS A 345 -11.09 9.82 -32.59
N SER A 346 -10.68 11.02 -32.98
CA SER A 346 -9.85 11.25 -34.18
C SER A 346 -8.57 10.41 -34.20
N GLU A 347 -7.92 10.22 -33.06
CA GLU A 347 -6.69 9.41 -32.95
C GLU A 347 -6.87 7.94 -33.39
N TYR A 348 -8.03 7.33 -33.16
CA TYR A 348 -8.31 5.94 -33.56
C TYR A 348 -8.97 5.86 -34.93
N LYS A 349 -9.75 6.88 -35.31
CA LYS A 349 -10.34 6.97 -36.65
C LYS A 349 -9.25 7.11 -37.72
N ASN A 350 -8.27 7.98 -37.47
CA ASN A 350 -7.12 8.21 -38.37
C ASN A 350 -6.18 7.00 -38.51
N LEU A 351 -6.43 5.93 -37.75
CA LEU A 351 -5.68 4.69 -37.84
C LEU A 351 -6.04 3.90 -39.10
N PHE A 352 -7.24 4.12 -39.63
CA PHE A 352 -7.75 3.49 -40.84
C PHE A 352 -7.73 4.51 -41.97
N LYS A 353 -7.18 4.15 -43.13
CA LYS A 353 -7.16 5.04 -44.30
C LYS A 353 -8.36 4.79 -45.21
N ASP A 354 -8.83 3.54 -45.22
CA ASP A 354 -9.94 3.09 -46.06
C ASP A 354 -11.08 2.60 -45.15
N TYR A 355 -11.98 3.54 -44.84
CA TYR A 355 -13.17 3.30 -44.05
C TYR A 355 -14.37 4.07 -44.62
N ILE A 356 -15.56 3.55 -44.37
CA ILE A 356 -16.84 4.19 -44.72
C ILE A 356 -17.60 4.44 -43.42
N GLU A 357 -17.93 5.70 -43.16
CA GLU A 357 -18.75 6.10 -42.01
C GLU A 357 -20.22 5.85 -42.31
N PRO A 358 -21.00 5.44 -41.31
CA PRO A 358 -22.45 5.39 -41.45
C PRO A 358 -22.99 6.81 -41.58
N ILE A 359 -23.71 7.08 -42.66
CA ILE A 359 -24.34 8.39 -42.91
C ILE A 359 -25.66 8.48 -42.12
N ASN A 360 -26.34 7.35 -41.96
CA ASN A 360 -27.63 7.21 -41.29
C ASN A 360 -27.60 6.15 -40.17
N GLN A 361 -28.61 6.16 -39.30
CA GLN A 361 -28.70 5.24 -38.14
C GLN A 361 -28.82 3.75 -38.52
N GLU A 362 -29.18 3.44 -39.76
CA GLU A 362 -29.32 2.07 -40.29
C GLU A 362 -28.04 1.53 -40.94
N GLU A 363 -27.05 2.40 -41.18
CA GLU A 363 -25.78 2.02 -41.80
C GLU A 363 -24.73 1.63 -40.75
N PHE A 364 -23.75 0.83 -41.18
CA PHE A 364 -22.68 0.36 -40.32
C PHE A 364 -21.33 0.92 -40.78
N TRP A 365 -20.45 1.18 -39.81
CA TRP A 365 -19.04 1.40 -40.07
C TRP A 365 -18.45 0.23 -40.85
N LYS A 366 -17.77 0.53 -41.94
CA LYS A 366 -17.03 -0.44 -42.76
C LYS A 366 -15.56 -0.05 -42.77
N ILE A 367 -14.68 -1.01 -42.48
CA ILE A 367 -13.23 -0.79 -42.42
C ILE A 367 -12.54 -1.85 -43.29
N SER A 368 -11.57 -1.45 -44.10
CA SER A 368 -10.87 -2.35 -45.02
C SER A 368 -10.35 -3.61 -44.32
N LYS A 369 -10.72 -4.80 -44.83
CA LYS A 369 -10.27 -6.09 -44.29
C LYS A 369 -8.75 -6.19 -44.29
N LYS A 370 -8.12 -5.73 -45.37
CA LYS A 370 -6.67 -5.73 -45.52
C LYS A 370 -5.97 -4.96 -44.40
N GLU A 371 -6.48 -3.79 -44.04
CA GLU A 371 -5.93 -2.99 -42.93
C GLU A 371 -6.12 -3.69 -41.59
N VAL A 372 -7.34 -4.18 -41.31
CA VAL A 372 -7.65 -4.90 -40.07
C VAL A 372 -6.77 -6.15 -39.92
N ASP A 373 -6.68 -6.99 -40.93
CA ASP A 373 -5.88 -8.23 -40.91
C ASP A 373 -4.39 -7.93 -40.73
N ASN A 374 -3.88 -6.85 -41.35
CA ASN A 374 -2.50 -6.41 -41.16
C ASN A 374 -2.24 -6.00 -39.70
N TYR A 375 -3.13 -5.20 -39.10
CA TYR A 375 -2.99 -4.82 -37.69
C TYR A 375 -3.09 -6.01 -36.75
N LEU A 376 -3.97 -6.98 -37.02
CA LEU A 376 -4.05 -8.21 -36.21
C LEU A 376 -2.75 -9.03 -36.30
N LYS A 377 -2.14 -9.14 -37.49
CA LYS A 377 -0.82 -9.78 -37.68
C LYS A 377 0.28 -9.03 -36.92
N GLU A 378 0.28 -7.71 -36.93
CA GLU A 378 1.22 -6.91 -36.14
C GLU A 378 1.06 -7.14 -34.64
N ILE A 379 -0.19 -7.24 -34.14
CA ILE A 379 -0.48 -7.55 -32.74
C ILE A 379 0.07 -8.92 -32.35
N ILE A 380 -0.07 -9.93 -33.21
CA ILE A 380 0.48 -11.26 -32.96
C ILE A 380 2.01 -11.18 -32.86
N LYS A 381 2.69 -10.51 -33.78
CA LYS A 381 4.16 -10.30 -33.73
C LYS A 381 4.61 -9.56 -32.48
N LEU A 382 3.83 -8.57 -32.01
CA LEU A 382 4.11 -7.87 -30.77
C LEU A 382 3.94 -8.78 -29.55
N ARG A 383 2.88 -9.60 -29.53
CA ARG A 383 2.63 -10.58 -28.47
C ARG A 383 3.68 -11.68 -28.42
N GLU A 384 4.37 -11.99 -29.51
CA GLU A 384 5.51 -12.91 -29.48
C GLU A 384 6.69 -12.30 -28.72
N LYS A 385 6.98 -11.01 -28.93
CA LYS A 385 8.17 -10.33 -28.40
C LYS A 385 7.99 -9.62 -27.05
N TYR A 386 6.76 -9.24 -26.70
CA TYR A 386 6.47 -8.43 -25.51
C TYR A 386 5.38 -9.04 -24.63
N TYR A 387 5.48 -8.81 -23.32
CA TYR A 387 4.42 -9.08 -22.34
C TYR A 387 3.56 -7.83 -22.12
N THR A 388 2.26 -8.03 -21.87
CA THR A 388 1.46 -7.00 -21.21
C THR A 388 1.90 -6.83 -19.75
N ARG A 389 1.59 -5.69 -19.15
CA ARG A 389 1.94 -5.43 -17.73
C ARG A 389 1.38 -6.51 -16.79
N ALA A 390 0.13 -6.92 -17.01
CA ALA A 390 -0.52 -7.94 -16.20
C ALA A 390 0.16 -9.31 -16.36
N GLU A 391 0.49 -9.70 -17.59
CA GLU A 391 1.23 -10.93 -17.87
C GLU A 391 2.61 -10.93 -17.19
N LEU A 392 3.33 -9.82 -17.29
CA LEU A 392 4.66 -9.68 -16.72
C LEU A 392 4.65 -9.78 -15.19
N LEU A 393 3.76 -9.04 -14.53
CA LEU A 393 3.63 -9.08 -13.07
C LEU A 393 3.26 -10.48 -12.58
N LYS A 394 2.34 -11.16 -13.29
CA LYS A 394 1.98 -12.54 -13.00
C LYS A 394 3.18 -13.48 -13.13
N LYS A 395 3.99 -13.34 -14.20
CA LYS A 395 5.18 -14.18 -14.41
C LYS A 395 6.26 -13.95 -13.35
N LEU A 396 6.49 -12.70 -12.95
CA LEU A 396 7.47 -12.34 -11.92
C LEU A 396 6.95 -12.54 -10.49
N GLN A 397 5.71 -13.01 -10.32
CA GLN A 397 5.05 -13.17 -9.01
C GLN A 397 5.00 -11.86 -8.19
N LEU A 398 4.76 -10.75 -8.88
CA LEU A 398 4.71 -9.41 -8.29
C LEU A 398 3.26 -8.95 -8.10
N PRO A 399 2.97 -8.11 -7.09
CA PRO A 399 1.63 -7.62 -6.88
C PRO A 399 1.20 -6.66 -8.01
N ASN A 400 -0.09 -6.63 -8.32
CA ASN A 400 -0.65 -5.84 -9.44
C ASN A 400 -0.34 -4.33 -9.35
N ASN A 401 -0.14 -3.82 -8.14
CA ASN A 401 0.20 -2.42 -7.86
C ASN A 401 1.72 -2.13 -7.94
N PHE A 402 2.56 -3.11 -8.26
CA PHE A 402 4.01 -2.94 -8.25
C PHE A 402 4.48 -1.96 -9.33
N GLN A 403 4.90 -0.77 -8.93
CA GLN A 403 5.00 0.35 -9.87
C GLN A 403 6.17 0.24 -10.83
N TYR A 404 7.33 -0.20 -10.35
CA TYR A 404 8.58 -0.05 -11.09
C TYR A 404 9.18 -1.37 -11.53
N ILE A 405 9.13 -1.63 -12.84
CA ILE A 405 9.72 -2.83 -13.43
C ILE A 405 10.92 -2.38 -14.28
N PRO A 406 12.17 -2.74 -13.92
CA PRO A 406 13.37 -2.36 -14.65
C PRO A 406 13.56 -3.25 -15.90
N ILE A 407 12.55 -3.27 -16.77
CA ILE A 407 12.54 -4.00 -18.04
C ILE A 407 12.25 -3.00 -19.15
N SER A 408 12.97 -3.11 -20.26
CA SER A 408 12.75 -2.28 -21.45
C SER A 408 11.30 -2.40 -21.89
N SER A 409 10.72 -1.26 -22.27
CA SER A 409 9.32 -1.22 -22.64
C SER A 409 9.10 -0.31 -23.84
N ILE A 410 8.17 -0.71 -24.70
CA ILE A 410 7.68 0.12 -25.80
C ILE A 410 6.30 0.65 -25.45
N LYS A 411 5.94 1.83 -25.97
CA LYS A 411 4.57 2.32 -25.86
C LYS A 411 3.64 1.38 -26.63
N VAL A 412 2.49 1.04 -26.03
CA VAL A 412 1.48 0.21 -26.71
C VAL A 412 1.02 0.95 -27.97
N PRO A 413 1.17 0.36 -29.18
CA PRO A 413 0.70 0.98 -30.41
C PRO A 413 -0.80 1.24 -30.39
N LEU A 414 -1.24 2.30 -31.08
CA LEU A 414 -2.65 2.69 -31.12
C LEU A 414 -3.54 1.56 -31.67
N HIS A 415 -3.08 0.83 -32.68
CA HIS A 415 -3.85 -0.27 -33.27
C HIS A 415 -4.10 -1.38 -32.23
N MET A 416 -3.10 -1.70 -31.40
CA MET A 416 -3.25 -2.67 -30.33
C MET A 416 -4.22 -2.19 -29.26
N LYS A 417 -4.21 -0.89 -28.90
CA LYS A 417 -5.20 -0.30 -27.99
C LYS A 417 -6.61 -0.36 -28.56
N PHE A 418 -6.75 -0.23 -29.89
CA PHE A 418 -8.03 -0.35 -30.57
C PHE A 418 -8.59 -1.77 -30.47
N PHE A 419 -7.81 -2.80 -30.85
CA PHE A 419 -8.30 -4.18 -30.90
C PHE A 419 -8.27 -4.94 -29.55
N THR A 420 -7.61 -4.41 -28.51
CA THR A 420 -7.46 -5.11 -27.21
C THR A 420 -7.87 -4.24 -26.02
N ASN A 421 -8.21 -4.85 -24.88
CA ASN A 421 -8.58 -4.15 -23.63
C ASN A 421 -7.37 -3.76 -22.77
N ILE A 422 -6.20 -3.53 -23.37
CA ILE A 422 -4.99 -3.18 -22.63
C ILE A 422 -5.13 -1.77 -22.05
N LEU A 423 -5.12 -1.67 -20.72
CA LEU A 423 -5.16 -0.40 -19.97
C LEU A 423 -3.77 0.21 -19.76
N SER A 424 -2.72 -0.61 -19.83
CA SER A 424 -1.33 -0.15 -19.69
C SER A 424 -0.90 0.72 -20.87
N SER A 425 -0.06 1.72 -20.60
CA SER A 425 0.57 2.53 -21.65
C SER A 425 1.76 1.84 -22.32
N TYR A 426 2.29 0.77 -21.73
CA TYR A 426 3.54 0.12 -22.17
C TYR A 426 3.42 -1.42 -22.25
N LEU A 427 4.17 -2.00 -23.20
CA LEU A 427 4.48 -3.43 -23.33
C LEU A 427 5.95 -3.65 -22.95
N TYR A 428 6.25 -4.79 -22.32
CA TYR A 428 7.58 -5.07 -21.76
C TYR A 428 8.29 -6.18 -22.50
N ASP A 429 9.58 -6.03 -22.75
CA ASP A 429 10.37 -6.98 -23.53
C ASP A 429 10.45 -8.36 -22.85
N LYS A 430 10.11 -9.42 -23.59
CA LYS A 430 10.11 -10.78 -23.03
C LYS A 430 11.51 -11.32 -22.78
N GLN A 431 12.48 -11.02 -23.64
CA GLN A 431 13.84 -11.54 -23.50
C GLN A 431 14.48 -10.96 -22.25
N GLU A 432 14.30 -9.66 -22.02
CA GLU A 432 14.79 -9.03 -20.80
C GLU A 432 14.03 -9.47 -19.55
N ALA A 433 12.72 -9.68 -19.64
CA ALA A 433 11.96 -10.27 -18.55
C ALA A 433 12.47 -11.68 -18.18
N GLN A 434 12.85 -12.48 -19.19
CA GLN A 434 13.38 -13.82 -18.99
C GLN A 434 14.68 -13.80 -18.18
N LEU A 435 15.54 -12.78 -18.34
CA LEU A 435 16.76 -12.64 -17.53
C LEU A 435 16.48 -12.55 -16.02
N PHE A 436 15.36 -11.97 -15.62
CA PHE A 436 14.95 -11.93 -14.21
C PHE A 436 14.32 -13.24 -13.74
N LEU A 437 13.68 -13.98 -14.65
CA LEU A 437 13.16 -15.32 -14.35
C LEU A 437 14.31 -16.34 -14.20
N ASP A 438 15.36 -16.20 -15.01
CA ASP A 438 16.50 -17.10 -15.05
C ASP A 438 17.55 -16.77 -13.96
N ASN A 439 17.48 -15.59 -13.33
CA ASN A 439 18.35 -15.18 -12.23
C ASN A 439 17.54 -14.84 -10.98
N PRO A 440 17.25 -15.85 -10.12
CA PRO A 440 16.45 -15.68 -8.91
C PRO A 440 17.06 -14.68 -7.92
N GLU A 441 18.39 -14.61 -7.83
CA GLU A 441 19.10 -13.70 -6.93
C GLU A 441 18.93 -12.25 -7.37
N LEU A 442 19.10 -11.97 -8.66
CA LEU A 442 18.85 -10.65 -9.22
C LEU A 442 17.38 -10.24 -9.06
N SER A 443 16.45 -11.17 -9.32
CA SER A 443 15.03 -10.95 -9.10
C SER A 443 14.71 -10.63 -7.64
N HIS A 444 15.30 -11.38 -6.70
CA HIS A 444 15.18 -11.14 -5.27
C HIS A 444 15.74 -9.76 -4.86
N LEU A 445 16.92 -9.38 -5.36
CA LEU A 445 17.52 -8.07 -5.11
C LEU A 445 16.56 -6.94 -5.54
N ILE A 446 16.07 -7.00 -6.78
CA ILE A 446 15.25 -5.94 -7.37
C ILE A 446 13.85 -5.86 -6.75
N PHE A 447 13.22 -7.00 -6.47
CA PHE A 447 11.82 -7.04 -6.07
C PHE A 447 11.58 -7.19 -4.57
N LYS A 448 12.57 -7.69 -3.80
CA LYS A 448 12.40 -8.03 -2.38
C LYS A 448 13.39 -7.32 -1.44
N GLN A 449 14.57 -6.89 -1.91
CA GLN A 449 15.59 -6.27 -1.06
C GLN A 449 15.66 -4.74 -1.17
N SER A 450 14.49 -4.08 -1.20
CA SER A 450 14.42 -2.62 -1.21
C SER A 450 14.94 -1.95 0.07
N HIS A 451 15.13 -2.71 1.15
CA HIS A 451 15.64 -2.22 2.45
C HIS A 451 17.16 -2.02 2.50
N LEU A 452 17.94 -2.57 1.55
CA LEU A 452 19.41 -2.40 1.51
C LEU A 452 19.80 -0.91 1.41
N SER A 453 21.00 -0.55 1.87
CA SER A 453 21.53 0.80 1.65
C SER A 453 21.69 1.09 0.14
N LEU A 454 21.72 2.36 -0.29
CA LEU A 454 21.89 2.71 -1.71
C LEU A 454 23.20 2.15 -2.28
N SER A 455 24.27 2.18 -1.48
CA SER A 455 25.57 1.61 -1.86
C SER A 455 25.47 0.10 -2.06
N ASP A 456 25.01 -0.62 -1.04
CA ASP A 456 24.95 -2.09 -1.06
C ASP A 456 24.00 -2.60 -2.14
N TYR A 457 22.89 -1.90 -2.34
CA TYR A 457 21.92 -2.24 -3.38
C TYR A 457 22.52 -2.15 -4.78
N ILE A 458 23.21 -1.05 -5.11
CA ILE A 458 23.79 -0.87 -6.45
C ILE A 458 25.02 -1.76 -6.63
N LYS A 459 25.83 -1.97 -5.59
CA LYS A 459 26.96 -2.90 -5.63
C LYS A 459 26.51 -4.33 -5.90
N SER A 460 25.52 -4.82 -5.15
CA SER A 460 24.92 -6.14 -5.35
C SER A 460 24.32 -6.28 -6.76
N PHE A 461 23.73 -5.20 -7.28
CA PHE A 461 23.22 -5.19 -8.65
C PHE A 461 24.33 -5.35 -9.69
N ILE A 462 25.46 -4.67 -9.51
CA ILE A 462 26.64 -4.81 -10.38
C ILE A 462 27.20 -6.22 -10.29
N ASP A 463 27.25 -6.82 -9.10
CA ASP A 463 27.76 -8.18 -8.89
C ASP A 463 26.91 -9.25 -9.59
N LEU A 464 25.58 -9.11 -9.54
CA LEU A 464 24.64 -10.06 -10.12
C LEU A 464 24.41 -9.86 -11.63
N ARG A 465 24.86 -8.72 -12.19
CA ARG A 465 24.72 -8.41 -13.63
C ARG A 465 25.95 -8.79 -14.43
N LYS A 466 25.72 -9.36 -15.62
CA LYS A 466 26.78 -9.66 -16.59
C LYS A 466 27.12 -8.40 -17.39
N PHE A 467 28.36 -7.93 -17.26
CA PHE A 467 28.90 -6.84 -18.07
C PHE A 467 29.66 -7.37 -19.28
N PRO A 468 29.74 -6.60 -20.39
CA PRO A 468 30.67 -6.89 -21.47
C PRO A 468 32.10 -7.09 -20.95
N GLU A 469 32.81 -8.10 -21.48
CA GLU A 469 34.20 -8.40 -21.07
C GLU A 469 35.15 -7.21 -21.29
N SER A 470 34.84 -6.38 -22.30
CA SER A 470 35.55 -5.13 -22.61
C SER A 470 35.45 -4.05 -21.53
N LEU A 471 34.67 -4.26 -20.47
CA LEU A 471 34.40 -3.30 -19.39
C LEU A 471 34.86 -3.78 -18.01
N LYS A 472 35.78 -4.74 -17.92
CA LYS A 472 36.23 -5.33 -16.66
C LYS A 472 36.72 -4.28 -15.66
N GLU A 473 37.48 -3.29 -16.11
CA GLU A 473 38.00 -2.24 -15.23
C GLU A 473 36.93 -1.19 -14.90
N THR A 474 36.07 -0.87 -15.86
CA THR A 474 34.89 -0.03 -15.63
C THR A 474 33.99 -0.64 -14.54
N VAL A 475 33.81 -1.96 -14.50
CA VAL A 475 33.04 -2.64 -13.44
C VAL A 475 33.67 -2.44 -12.07
N ALA A 476 35.00 -2.57 -11.94
CA ALA A 476 35.69 -2.32 -10.68
C ALA A 476 35.50 -0.86 -10.22
N LEU A 477 35.63 0.09 -11.16
CA LEU A 477 35.41 1.52 -10.89
C LEU A 477 33.96 1.82 -10.50
N LEU A 478 32.97 1.12 -11.07
CA LEU A 478 31.58 1.26 -10.67
C LEU A 478 31.35 0.78 -9.24
N LYS A 479 31.98 -0.31 -8.81
CA LYS A 479 31.90 -0.77 -7.42
C LYS A 479 32.53 0.25 -6.46
N SER A 480 33.72 0.75 -6.77
CA SER A 480 34.36 1.81 -5.98
C SER A 480 33.50 3.08 -5.93
N PHE A 481 32.85 3.44 -7.04
CA PHE A 481 31.91 4.55 -7.08
C PHE A 481 30.74 4.35 -6.12
N THR A 482 30.17 3.14 -6.04
CA THR A 482 29.06 2.86 -5.11
C THR A 482 29.49 3.07 -3.65
N GLU A 483 30.65 2.54 -3.29
CA GLU A 483 31.18 2.62 -1.92
C GLU A 483 31.57 4.03 -1.52
N GLN A 484 32.24 4.78 -2.41
CA GLN A 484 32.78 6.09 -2.05
C GLN A 484 31.76 7.22 -2.20
N ASN A 485 30.83 7.13 -3.16
CA ASN A 485 29.93 8.24 -3.49
C ASN A 485 28.47 8.00 -3.13
N LEU A 486 28.06 6.76 -2.87
CA LEU A 486 26.66 6.44 -2.52
C LEU A 486 26.48 6.01 -1.06
N SER A 487 27.53 5.61 -0.36
CA SER A 487 27.47 5.19 1.06
C SER A 487 26.99 6.29 2.02
N ALA A 488 27.46 7.52 1.83
CA ALA A 488 27.15 8.65 2.71
C ALA A 488 25.85 9.40 2.35
N LYS A 489 25.12 8.97 1.32
CA LYS A 489 23.88 9.66 0.89
C LYS A 489 22.72 9.32 1.83
N GLN A 490 22.51 10.19 2.81
CA GLN A 490 21.31 10.17 3.62
C GLN A 490 20.16 10.84 2.86
N ALA A 491 19.05 10.12 2.69
CA ALA A 491 17.83 10.61 2.10
C ALA A 491 16.64 9.91 2.75
N ASN A 492 15.45 10.52 2.70
CA ASN A 492 14.25 9.82 3.15
C ASN A 492 13.99 8.56 2.28
N PRO A 493 13.20 7.59 2.77
CA PRO A 493 13.01 6.30 2.08
C PRO A 493 12.54 6.42 0.63
N ASP A 494 11.65 7.38 0.33
CA ASP A 494 11.12 7.59 -1.02
C ASP A 494 12.19 8.14 -1.98
N THR A 495 13.01 9.08 -1.51
CA THR A 495 14.12 9.63 -2.29
C THR A 495 15.23 8.59 -2.49
N LEU A 496 15.47 7.74 -1.49
CA LEU A 496 16.42 6.64 -1.58
C LEU A 496 16.00 5.62 -2.64
N ASN A 497 14.71 5.24 -2.66
CA ASN A 497 14.13 4.37 -3.68
C ASN A 497 14.22 5.00 -5.08
N SER A 498 13.99 6.31 -5.19
CA SER A 498 14.19 7.05 -6.44
C SER A 498 15.64 6.98 -6.91
N TYR A 499 16.62 7.20 -6.03
CA TYR A 499 18.04 7.09 -6.40
C TYR A 499 18.44 5.68 -6.82
N LYS A 500 18.02 4.64 -6.08
CA LYS A 500 18.27 3.25 -6.49
C LYS A 500 17.79 2.99 -7.91
N ARG A 501 16.59 3.46 -8.23
CA ARG A 501 16.00 3.39 -9.56
C ARG A 501 16.83 4.13 -10.62
N GLU A 502 17.16 5.40 -10.38
CA GLU A 502 17.90 6.22 -11.35
C GLU A 502 19.28 5.63 -11.67
N TYR A 503 20.00 5.15 -10.66
CA TYR A 503 21.31 4.53 -10.85
C TYR A 503 21.23 3.17 -11.54
N LEU A 504 20.24 2.34 -11.20
CA LEU A 504 20.00 1.07 -11.90
C LEU A 504 19.78 1.31 -13.39
N ILE A 505 18.89 2.24 -13.77
CA ILE A 505 18.61 2.50 -15.20
C ILE A 505 19.85 3.06 -15.91
N ALA A 506 20.62 3.91 -15.25
CA ALA A 506 21.85 4.44 -15.82
C ALA A 506 22.90 3.34 -16.06
N ILE A 507 23.06 2.40 -15.12
CA ILE A 507 23.99 1.27 -15.26
C ILE A 507 23.50 0.28 -16.32
N GLU A 508 22.20 -0.01 -16.38
CA GLU A 508 21.60 -0.80 -17.46
C GLU A 508 21.83 -0.20 -18.84
N TYR A 509 21.71 1.12 -18.95
CA TYR A 509 22.01 1.82 -20.19
C TYR A 509 23.47 1.62 -20.60
N LEU A 510 24.41 1.66 -19.64
CA LEU A 510 25.82 1.37 -19.89
C LEU A 510 26.04 -0.06 -20.38
N ILE A 511 25.39 -1.06 -19.75
CA ILE A 511 25.50 -2.47 -20.15
C ILE A 511 24.98 -2.71 -21.57
N LYS A 512 23.83 -2.10 -21.92
CA LYS A 512 23.17 -2.31 -23.22
C LYS A 512 23.75 -1.48 -24.36
N TYR A 513 24.48 -0.41 -24.06
CA TYR A 513 25.15 0.36 -25.10
C TYR A 513 26.27 -0.50 -25.71
N PRO A 514 26.44 -0.53 -27.05
CA PRO A 514 27.44 -1.38 -27.71
C PRO A 514 28.88 -0.88 -27.49
N LEU A 515 29.36 -0.97 -26.25
CA LEU A 515 30.68 -0.53 -25.80
C LEU A 515 31.73 -1.59 -26.19
N LYS A 516 32.71 -1.20 -27.01
CA LYS A 516 33.80 -2.07 -27.46
C LYS A 516 35.11 -1.89 -26.69
N LYS A 517 35.19 -0.88 -25.83
CA LYS A 517 36.38 -0.53 -25.05
C LYS A 517 35.96 0.08 -23.70
N GLU A 518 36.88 0.12 -22.76
CA GLU A 518 36.70 0.70 -21.42
C GLU A 518 36.29 2.19 -21.49
N LEU A 519 35.46 2.65 -20.54
CA LEU A 519 34.93 4.02 -20.58
C LEU A 519 36.01 5.09 -20.53
N TYR A 520 37.10 4.89 -19.77
CA TYR A 520 38.19 5.86 -19.67
C TYR A 520 38.98 6.03 -20.98
N LEU A 521 38.83 5.11 -21.94
CA LEU A 521 39.46 5.17 -23.27
C LEU A 521 38.59 5.91 -24.31
N PHE A 522 37.42 6.39 -23.93
CA PHE A 522 36.57 7.15 -24.83
C PHE A 522 37.14 8.56 -25.04
N ASP A 523 37.03 9.08 -26.26
CA ASP A 523 37.29 10.50 -26.52
C ASP A 523 36.07 11.37 -26.15
N ASN A 524 36.24 12.68 -26.24
CA ASN A 524 35.18 13.64 -25.91
C ASN A 524 33.90 13.42 -26.74
N THR A 525 34.04 13.10 -28.03
CA THR A 525 32.92 12.93 -28.96
C THR A 525 32.16 11.65 -28.63
N GLU A 526 32.86 10.55 -28.36
CA GLU A 526 32.27 9.28 -27.96
C GLU A 526 31.52 9.41 -26.63
N VAL A 527 32.09 10.10 -25.63
CA VAL A 527 31.42 10.36 -24.35
C VAL A 527 30.18 11.22 -24.54
N GLN A 528 30.26 12.26 -25.37
CA GLN A 528 29.11 13.11 -25.66
C GLN A 528 27.98 12.34 -26.35
N LEU A 529 28.29 11.55 -27.38
CA LEU A 529 27.31 10.71 -28.08
C LEU A 529 26.69 9.66 -27.15
N PHE A 530 27.49 9.06 -26.28
CA PHE A 530 27.03 8.11 -25.27
C PHE A 530 26.01 8.74 -24.31
N ILE A 531 26.29 9.95 -23.79
CA ILE A 531 25.37 10.67 -22.91
C ILE A 531 24.14 11.14 -23.67
N GLU A 532 24.29 11.67 -24.89
CA GLU A 532 23.19 12.25 -25.65
C GLU A 532 22.11 11.25 -26.05
N LYS A 533 22.52 10.03 -26.40
CA LYS A 533 21.63 8.90 -26.73
C LYS A 533 20.81 8.38 -25.55
N CYS A 534 21.16 8.75 -24.31
CA CYS A 534 20.33 8.43 -23.15
C CYS A 534 19.08 9.33 -23.15
N SER A 535 17.88 8.77 -23.15
CA SER A 535 16.64 9.55 -23.34
C SER A 535 16.24 10.45 -22.16
N SER A 536 16.73 10.18 -20.95
CA SER A 536 16.33 10.89 -19.72
C SER A 536 17.43 11.78 -19.16
N THR A 537 17.12 13.05 -18.91
CA THR A 537 18.04 14.02 -18.29
C THR A 537 18.52 13.61 -16.89
N HIS A 538 17.70 12.90 -16.12
CA HIS A 538 18.07 12.40 -14.80
C HIS A 538 19.09 11.26 -14.91
N HIS A 539 18.92 10.36 -15.88
CA HIS A 539 19.89 9.29 -16.15
C HIS A 539 21.19 9.85 -16.74
N LYS A 540 21.13 10.84 -17.64
CA LYS A 540 22.31 11.60 -18.10
C LYS A 540 23.11 12.17 -16.94
N THR A 541 22.42 12.70 -15.92
CA THR A 541 23.05 13.24 -14.72
C THR A 541 23.73 12.15 -13.87
N CYS A 542 23.12 10.96 -13.77
CA CYS A 542 23.73 9.82 -13.07
C CYS A 542 24.97 9.30 -13.80
N LEU A 543 24.89 9.14 -15.12
CA LEU A 543 26.02 8.79 -15.98
C LEU A 543 27.14 9.82 -15.87
N TRP A 544 26.81 11.12 -15.88
CA TRP A 544 27.79 12.19 -15.70
C TRP A 544 28.55 12.08 -14.39
N ARG A 545 27.85 11.75 -13.28
CA ARG A 545 28.49 11.53 -11.97
C ARG A 545 29.44 10.34 -11.96
N ILE A 546 29.06 9.25 -12.63
CA ILE A 546 29.92 8.07 -12.81
C ILE A 546 31.17 8.46 -13.61
N LEU A 547 31.01 9.13 -14.76
CA LEU A 547 32.12 9.56 -15.60
C LEU A 547 33.05 10.56 -14.89
N THR A 548 32.50 11.44 -14.05
CA THR A 548 33.28 12.39 -13.24
C THR A 548 34.11 11.66 -12.20
N PHE A 549 33.58 10.59 -11.63
CA PHE A 549 34.34 9.75 -10.71
C PHE A 549 35.47 9.01 -11.44
N ILE A 550 35.17 8.41 -12.61
CA ILE A 550 36.19 7.74 -13.42
C ILE A 550 37.32 8.69 -13.84
N GLU A 551 37.00 9.94 -14.24
CA GLU A 551 38.00 10.98 -14.58
C GLU A 551 38.88 11.40 -13.39
N LYS A 552 38.41 11.21 -12.15
CA LYS A 552 39.19 11.47 -10.93
C LYS A 552 40.09 10.30 -10.56
N GLU A 553 39.59 9.08 -10.70
CA GLU A 553 40.29 7.87 -10.27
C GLU A 553 41.24 7.31 -11.34
N ARG A 554 41.05 7.68 -12.61
CA ARG A 554 41.84 7.14 -13.72
C ARG A 554 42.07 8.18 -14.81
N LEU A 555 43.19 8.05 -15.52
CA LEU A 555 43.52 8.93 -16.64
C LEU A 555 42.60 8.64 -17.84
N CYS A 556 41.72 9.59 -18.14
CA CYS A 556 40.77 9.50 -19.24
C CYS A 556 41.26 10.21 -20.50
N ARG A 557 40.88 9.69 -21.68
CA ARG A 557 41.08 10.40 -22.96
C ARG A 557 40.10 11.56 -23.16
N TYR A 558 38.94 11.49 -22.51
CA TYR A 558 37.97 12.58 -22.45
C TYR A 558 38.27 13.55 -21.29
N SER A 559 37.77 14.77 -21.39
CA SER A 559 37.68 15.71 -20.27
C SER A 559 36.28 16.29 -20.15
N LEU A 560 35.62 16.04 -19.02
CA LEU A 560 34.24 16.50 -18.82
C LEU A 560 34.13 18.02 -18.70
N LYS A 561 35.23 18.72 -18.38
CA LYS A 561 35.28 20.20 -18.37
C LYS A 561 35.01 20.79 -19.76
N LYS A 562 35.38 20.07 -20.82
CA LYS A 562 35.20 20.48 -22.22
C LYS A 562 33.84 20.08 -22.80
N LEU A 563 33.03 19.34 -22.06
CA LEU A 563 31.74 18.82 -22.49
C LEU A 563 30.58 19.55 -21.80
N PRO A 564 29.42 19.69 -22.46
CA PRO A 564 28.30 20.39 -21.89
C PRO A 564 27.65 19.57 -20.76
N ASN A 565 27.65 20.12 -19.54
CA ASN A 565 27.05 19.45 -18.39
C ASN A 565 25.50 19.36 -18.54
N PRO A 566 24.91 18.16 -18.46
CA PRO A 566 23.45 17.95 -18.59
C PRO A 566 22.60 18.78 -17.61
N ARG A 567 23.11 19.08 -16.41
CA ARG A 567 22.41 19.93 -15.42
C ARG A 567 22.34 21.39 -15.83
N LYS A 568 23.44 21.93 -16.37
CA LYS A 568 23.53 23.34 -16.78
C LYS A 568 22.65 23.61 -18.02
N GLN A 569 22.55 22.64 -18.93
CA GLN A 569 21.64 22.74 -20.09
C GLN A 569 20.17 22.76 -19.67
N ARG A 570 19.77 21.99 -18.65
CA ARG A 570 18.39 22.00 -18.12
C ARG A 570 18.02 23.36 -17.53
N LEU A 571 18.90 23.92 -16.69
CA LEU A 571 18.69 25.23 -16.08
C LEU A 571 18.53 26.33 -17.13
N LYS A 572 19.37 26.32 -18.19
CA LYS A 572 19.22 27.25 -19.33
C LYS A 572 17.87 27.11 -20.04
N LYS A 573 17.43 25.88 -20.37
CA LYS A 573 16.13 25.65 -21.02
C LYS A 573 14.92 26.01 -20.15
N GLU A 574 15.01 25.81 -18.83
CA GLU A 574 13.96 26.21 -17.88
C GLU A 574 13.90 27.74 -17.75
N GLN A 575 15.05 28.43 -17.72
CA GLN A 575 15.14 29.88 -17.74
C GLN A 575 14.59 30.48 -19.05
N GLU A 576 14.95 29.92 -20.21
CA GLU A 576 14.42 30.34 -21.52
C GLU A 576 12.89 30.20 -21.59
N LYS A 577 12.32 29.11 -21.05
CA LYS A 577 10.86 28.93 -20.95
C LYS A 577 10.17 29.92 -20.02
N LEU A 578 10.82 30.33 -18.93
CA LEU A 578 10.29 31.34 -18.02
C LEU A 578 10.31 32.73 -18.66
N CYS A 579 11.36 33.08 -19.40
CA CYS A 579 11.42 34.31 -20.20
C CYS A 579 10.33 34.35 -21.28
N LEU A 580 10.10 33.24 -21.99
CA LEU A 580 9.03 33.14 -22.99
C LEU A 580 7.62 33.22 -22.39
N ARG A 581 7.40 32.70 -21.17
CA ARG A 581 6.12 32.84 -20.44
C ARG A 581 5.90 34.23 -19.85
N GLY A 582 6.98 34.96 -19.53
CA GLY A 582 6.91 36.36 -19.12
C GLY A 582 6.51 37.31 -20.27
N LEU A 583 6.97 37.02 -21.49
CA LEU A 583 6.61 37.77 -22.69
C LEU A 583 5.14 37.56 -23.13
N GLY A 584 4.55 36.40 -22.82
CA GLY A 584 3.13 36.11 -23.10
C GLY A 584 2.12 36.69 -22.11
N ARG A 585 2.55 37.49 -21.12
CA ARG A 585 1.66 38.25 -20.22
C ARG A 585 1.56 39.74 -20.56
N ASN A 586 2.34 40.22 -21.53
CA ASN A 586 2.31 41.59 -22.02
C ASN A 586 1.86 41.66 -23.51
N LEU A 587 1.09 40.67 -23.97
CA LEU A 587 0.35 40.72 -25.22
C LEU A 587 -1.14 40.57 -24.95
#